data_AF-A0A9P0P420-F1
#
_entry.id   AF-A0A9P0P420-F1
#
_cell.length_a   1.000
_cell.length_b   1.000
_cell.length_c   1.000
_cell.angle_alpha   90.00
_cell.angle_beta   90.00
_cell.angle_gamma   90.00
#
_symmetry.space_group_name_H-M   'P 1'
#
loop_
_entity.id
_entity.type
_entity.pdbx_description
1 polymer ?
#
loop_
_entity_poly.entity_id
_entity_poly.type
_entity_poly.pdbx_seq_one_letter_code
_entity_poly.pdbx_strand_id
1 'polypeptide(L)'
;MTRTIWVRHWLTSRENFGASTQLLTEMREEDIDSYKNHLPMMPYQFDELFSKVESAVQKQDTHMRNAIPAKVTLRYLATGDSL
;
A
#
# COMPACT_ATOMS: atom_id res chain seq x y z
N MET A 1 -33.40 -16.27 4.17
CA MET A 1 -32.64 -15.19 3.50
C MET A 1 -31.16 -15.53 3.60
N THR A 2 -30.53 -15.93 2.50
CA THR A 2 -29.09 -16.20 2.46
C THR A 2 -28.34 -14.86 2.46
N ARG A 3 -27.50 -14.63 3.48
CA ARG A 3 -26.60 -13.48 3.53
C ARG A 3 -25.58 -13.62 2.38
N THR A 4 -25.58 -12.67 1.45
CA THR A 4 -24.54 -12.55 0.42
C THR A 4 -23.24 -12.07 1.07
N ILE A 5 -22.16 -12.79 0.80
CA ILE A 5 -20.81 -12.41 1.24
C ILE A 5 -20.29 -11.36 0.26
N TRP A 6 -20.10 -10.12 0.72
CA TRP A 6 -19.64 -8.99 -0.10
C TRP A 6 -18.13 -8.98 -0.35
N VAL A 7 -17.35 -9.72 0.45
CA VAL A 7 -15.89 -9.78 0.35
C VAL A 7 -15.45 -11.22 0.16
N ARG A 8 -14.71 -11.49 -0.92
CA ARG A 8 -14.15 -12.83 -1.16
C ARG A 8 -13.15 -13.16 -0.06
N HIS A 9 -13.19 -14.38 0.46
CA HIS A 9 -12.36 -14.78 1.62
C HIS A 9 -10.86 -14.54 1.41
N TRP A 10 -10.35 -14.72 0.19
CA TRP A 10 -8.94 -14.46 -0.16
C TRP A 10 -8.56 -12.97 -0.09
N LEU A 11 -9.50 -12.03 -0.23
CA LEU A 11 -9.24 -10.59 -0.08
C LEU A 11 -8.99 -10.19 1.37
N THR A 12 -9.47 -10.98 2.34
CA THR A 12 -9.23 -10.75 3.77
C THR A 12 -7.74 -10.91 4.12
N SER A 13 -6.99 -11.68 3.33
CA SER A 13 -5.56 -11.90 3.54
C SER A 13 -4.66 -10.80 2.94
N ARG A 14 -5.23 -9.70 2.40
CA ARG A 14 -4.48 -8.58 1.81
C ARG A 14 -3.52 -7.89 2.80
N GLU A 15 -3.78 -7.94 4.09
CA GLU A 15 -2.85 -7.38 5.07
C GLU A 15 -1.54 -8.18 5.14
N ASN A 16 -1.62 -9.50 4.96
CA ASN A 16 -0.48 -10.41 5.02
C ASN A 16 0.20 -10.63 3.66
N PHE A 17 -0.56 -10.64 2.56
CA PHE A 17 -0.06 -10.97 1.21
C PHE A 17 -0.37 -9.90 0.17
N GLY A 18 -0.69 -8.67 0.61
CA GLY A 18 -0.99 -7.57 -0.29
C GLY A 18 0.23 -7.12 -1.06
N ALA A 19 0.06 -6.90 -2.37
CA ALA A 19 1.12 -6.39 -3.24
C ALA A 19 1.73 -5.08 -2.72
N SER A 20 0.93 -4.23 -2.08
CA SER A 20 1.43 -2.94 -1.60
C SER A 20 2.38 -3.03 -0.40
N THR A 21 2.27 -4.05 0.45
CA THR A 21 3.07 -4.18 1.68
C THR A 21 4.23 -5.15 1.52
N GLN A 22 3.95 -6.33 0.95
CA GLN A 22 4.97 -7.37 0.83
C GLN A 22 5.83 -7.18 -0.43
N LEU A 23 5.21 -6.99 -1.60
CA LEU A 23 5.94 -6.88 -2.87
C LEU A 23 6.89 -5.67 -2.91
N LEU A 24 6.44 -4.50 -2.42
CA LEU A 24 7.31 -3.31 -2.37
C LEU A 24 8.50 -3.49 -1.44
N THR A 25 8.34 -4.27 -0.37
CA THR A 25 9.44 -4.58 0.57
C THR A 25 10.42 -5.56 -0.07
N GLU A 26 9.91 -6.64 -0.68
CA GLU A 26 10.71 -7.62 -1.40
C GLU A 26 11.47 -6.99 -2.57
N MET A 27 10.82 -6.16 -3.40
CA MET A 27 11.48 -5.46 -4.50
C MET A 27 12.54 -4.48 -4.00
N ARG A 28 12.30 -3.80 -2.88
CA ARG A 28 13.28 -2.88 -2.29
C ARG A 28 14.58 -3.61 -1.90
N GLU A 29 14.48 -4.85 -1.44
CA GLU A 29 15.61 -5.65 -0.96
C GLU A 29 16.29 -6.43 -2.08
N GLU A 30 15.52 -7.04 -2.98
CA GLU A 30 16.00 -8.01 -3.97
C GLU A 30 16.12 -7.45 -5.41
N ASP A 31 15.30 -6.45 -5.79
CA ASP A 31 15.24 -5.94 -7.18
C ASP A 31 14.84 -4.45 -7.27
N ILE A 32 15.86 -3.59 -7.17
CA ILE A 32 15.72 -2.14 -7.24
C ILE A 32 15.19 -1.67 -8.61
N ASP A 33 15.48 -2.39 -9.69
CA ASP A 33 15.02 -1.96 -11.02
C ASP A 33 13.53 -2.23 -11.21
N SER A 34 13.03 -3.37 -10.71
CA SER A 34 11.59 -3.61 -10.59
C SER A 34 10.90 -2.63 -9.64
N TYR A 35 11.56 -2.25 -8.53
CA TYR A 35 11.05 -1.21 -7.64
C TYR A 35 10.84 0.10 -8.38
N LYS A 36 11.82 0.56 -9.17
CA LYS A 36 11.73 1.79 -9.97
C LYS A 36 10.64 1.73 -11.04
N ASN A 37 10.44 0.56 -11.64
CA ASN A 37 9.37 0.37 -12.63
C ASN A 37 7.99 0.48 -11.99
N HIS A 38 7.82 -0.07 -10.77
CA HIS A 38 6.58 0.00 -10.03
C HIS A 38 6.34 1.35 -9.34
N LEU A 39 7.40 2.04 -8.95
CA LEU A 39 7.38 3.32 -8.29
C LEU A 39 8.58 4.13 -8.79
N PRO A 40 8.39 5.21 -9.57
CA PRO A 40 9.47 5.90 -10.28
C PRO A 40 10.31 6.82 -9.36
N MET A 41 10.82 6.27 -8.26
CA MET A 41 11.76 6.91 -7.34
C MET A 41 12.60 5.84 -6.64
N MET A 42 13.76 6.23 -6.13
CA MET A 42 14.58 5.36 -5.30
C MET A 42 13.93 5.12 -3.93
N PRO A 43 14.21 3.97 -3.28
CA PRO A 43 13.71 3.68 -1.93
C PRO A 43 13.92 4.81 -0.91
N TYR A 44 15.13 5.40 -0.90
CA TYR A 44 15.45 6.50 0.02
C TYR A 44 14.64 7.78 -0.27
N GLN A 45 14.33 8.06 -1.53
CA GLN A 45 13.51 9.21 -1.93
C GLN A 45 12.06 9.02 -1.48
N PHE A 46 11.55 7.78 -1.59
CA PHE A 46 10.24 7.44 -1.06
C PHE A 46 10.19 7.62 0.45
N ASP A 47 11.20 7.13 1.18
CA ASP A 47 11.25 7.26 2.64
C ASP A 47 11.34 8.71 3.10
N GLU A 48 12.15 9.53 2.42
CA GLU A 48 12.25 10.96 2.71
C GLU A 48 10.91 11.67 2.47
N LEU A 49 10.28 11.41 1.32
CA LEU A 49 8.97 11.99 1.02
C LEU A 49 7.92 11.53 2.02
N PHE A 50 7.90 10.23 2.32
CA PHE A 50 6.98 9.62 3.28
C PHE A 50 7.11 10.27 4.65
N SER A 51 8.32 10.49 5.16
CA SER A 51 8.54 11.15 6.45
C SER A 51 7.93 12.55 6.55
N LYS A 52 7.80 13.25 5.41
CA LYS A 52 7.25 14.62 5.34
C LYS A 52 5.73 14.64 5.23
N VAL A 53 5.14 13.62 4.59
CA VAL A 53 3.70 13.60 4.26
C VAL A 53 2.90 12.61 5.09
N GLU A 54 3.55 11.70 5.83
CA GLU A 54 2.90 10.64 6.59
C GLU A 54 1.78 11.19 7.49
N SER A 55 2.06 12.26 8.24
CA SER A 55 1.07 12.88 9.13
C SER A 55 -0.14 13.46 8.39
N ALA A 56 0.02 13.87 7.12
CA ALA A 56 -1.05 14.42 6.30
C ALA A 56 -1.90 13.34 5.61
N VAL A 57 -1.31 12.18 5.29
CA VAL A 57 -2.01 11.08 4.60
C VAL A 57 -2.47 9.96 5.53
N GLN A 58 -1.96 9.90 6.75
CA GLN A 58 -2.36 8.93 7.75
C GLN A 58 -3.79 9.19 8.21
N LYS A 59 -4.64 8.16 8.11
CA LYS A 59 -6.02 8.18 8.59
C LYS A 59 -6.18 7.25 9.79
N GLN A 60 -7.26 7.44 10.53
CA GLN A 60 -7.64 6.59 11.65
C GLN A 60 -8.63 5.52 11.21
N ASP A 61 -8.56 4.36 11.85
CA ASP A 61 -9.55 3.31 11.69
C ASP A 61 -10.92 3.77 12.17
N THR A 62 -11.96 3.20 11.59
CA THR A 62 -13.34 3.41 12.00
C THR A 62 -13.94 2.08 12.42
N HIS A 63 -15.05 2.10 13.16
CA HIS A 63 -15.76 0.88 13.55
C HIS A 63 -16.17 -0.02 12.37
N MET A 64 -16.29 0.54 11.15
CA MET A 64 -16.74 -0.18 9.98
C MET A 64 -15.61 -0.58 9.03
N ARG A 65 -14.43 0.07 9.11
CA ARG A 65 -13.35 -0.11 8.15
C ARG A 65 -12.01 0.38 8.70
N ASN A 66 -10.96 -0.42 8.45
CA ASN A 66 -9.56 -0.03 8.64
C ASN A 66 -9.15 1.06 7.64
N ALA A 67 -8.33 2.00 8.10
CA ALA A 67 -7.70 3.00 7.29
C ALA A 67 -6.75 2.35 6.27
N ILE A 68 -6.65 2.97 5.10
CA ILE A 68 -5.64 2.58 4.11
C ILE A 68 -4.28 2.99 4.66
N PRO A 69 -3.26 2.11 4.67
CA PRO A 69 -1.95 2.48 5.18
C PRO A 69 -1.36 3.66 4.38
N ALA A 70 -0.73 4.60 5.09
CA ALA A 70 -0.20 5.83 4.50
C ALA A 70 0.78 5.56 3.33
N LYS A 71 1.61 4.52 3.43
CA LYS A 71 2.56 4.13 2.36
C LYS A 71 1.86 3.77 1.06
N VAL A 72 0.73 3.05 1.14
CA VAL A 72 -0.08 2.66 -0.03
C VAL A 72 -0.73 3.90 -0.64
N THR A 73 -1.21 4.80 0.20
CA THR A 73 -1.76 6.09 -0.25
C THR A 73 -0.72 6.92 -0.98
N LEU A 74 0.51 7.02 -0.44
CA LEU A 74 1.59 7.76 -1.12
C LEU A 74 1.99 7.12 -2.45
N ARG A 75 2.10 5.77 -2.50
CA ARG A 75 2.33 5.05 -3.77
C ARG A 75 1.27 5.39 -4.80
N TYR A 76 -0.01 5.31 -4.41
CA TYR A 76 -1.14 5.67 -5.27
C TYR A 76 -1.06 7.12 -5.76
N LEU A 77 -0.73 8.07 -4.89
CA LEU A 77 -0.58 9.47 -5.29
C LEU A 77 0.58 9.68 -6.26
N ALA A 78 1.65 8.89 -6.15
CA ALA A 78 2.81 8.98 -7.03
C ALA A 78 2.58 8.32 -8.40
N THR A 79 1.81 7.24 -8.48
CA THR A 79 1.66 6.43 -9.71
C THR A 79 0.28 6.50 -10.36
N GLY A 80 -0.74 6.96 -9.62
CA GLY A 80 -2.15 6.88 -10.03
C GLY A 80 -2.72 5.46 -9.99
N ASP A 81 -1.95 4.48 -9.54
CA ASP A 81 -2.29 3.06 -9.64
C ASP A 81 -2.86 2.50 -8.33
N SER A 82 -4.06 1.90 -8.44
CA SER A 82 -4.88 1.38 -7.34
C SER A 82 -4.59 -0.08 -6.98
N LEU A 83 -3.63 -0.75 -7.68
CA LEU A 83 -3.33 -2.17 -7.53
C LEU A 83 -3.05 -2.62 -6.09
#